data_AF-A0A5B0WPT9-F1
#
_entry.id   AF-A0A5B0WPT9-F1
#
_cell.length_a   1.000
_cell.length_b   1.000
_cell.length_c   1.000
_cell.angle_alpha   90.00
_cell.angle_beta   90.00
_cell.angle_gamma   90.00
#
_symmetry.space_group_name_H-M   'P 1'
#
loop_
_entity.id
_entity.type
_entity.pdbx_description
1 polymer ?
#
loop_
_entity_poly.entity_id
_entity_poly.type
_entity_poly.pdbx_seq_one_letter_code
_entity_poly.pdbx_strand_id
1 'polypeptide(L)'
;MSMIFSRIKLFHDSNEALTPENALLDLYQITCKINKLTTRKSGWYLPGYTQEERLKNNAFDENGPTKYAIEDFKETYDENSGFIVKSLSDGVDENNNSILYMGEDKIHVNPVRLGKTNISISINLDKDKFNFQDIIELLENSISIRNSPFILVDTRGYSLKQKQVFPDRVYAGWMLYLPIEIDPTLVPMAEEIISISDKNDKKGSLIITTKDIFDIENQEHINKANDIEICLRDLHILPLMTEL
;
A
#
# COMPACT_ATOMS: atom_id res chain seq x y z
N MET A 1 11.25 -11.36 -19.83
CA MET A 1 11.13 -9.94 -19.42
C MET A 1 11.58 -9.86 -17.97
N SER A 2 12.45 -8.92 -17.63
CA SER A 2 12.84 -8.73 -16.22
C SER A 2 11.73 -7.98 -15.49
N MET A 3 11.28 -8.50 -14.36
CA MET A 3 10.20 -7.90 -13.57
C MET A 3 10.72 -7.35 -12.25
N ILE A 4 10.16 -6.22 -11.84
CA ILE A 4 10.30 -5.66 -10.49
C ILE A 4 9.07 -6.07 -9.70
N PHE A 5 9.27 -6.86 -8.65
CA PHE A 5 8.22 -7.29 -7.74
C PHE A 5 8.14 -6.31 -6.58
N SER A 6 7.28 -5.30 -6.72
CA SER A 6 7.06 -4.28 -5.68
C SER A 6 5.92 -4.69 -4.75
N ARG A 7 6.10 -4.45 -3.46
CA ARG A 7 5.07 -4.61 -2.43
C ARG A 7 4.84 -3.26 -1.76
N ILE A 8 3.59 -2.84 -1.70
CA ILE A 8 3.16 -1.62 -1.02
C ILE A 8 2.24 -2.04 0.11
N LYS A 9 2.53 -1.63 1.34
CA LYS A 9 1.62 -1.70 2.47
C LYS A 9 1.15 -0.30 2.80
N LEU A 10 -0.15 -0.10 2.81
CA LEU A 10 -0.77 1.18 3.13
C LEU A 10 -1.65 0.99 4.37
N PHE A 11 -1.48 1.86 5.35
CA PHE A 11 -2.26 1.89 6.57
C PHE A 11 -2.92 3.26 6.70
N HIS A 12 -4.22 3.30 6.99
CA HIS A 12 -4.92 4.55 7.26
C HIS A 12 -6.13 4.34 8.16
N ASP A 13 -6.56 5.42 8.79
CA ASP A 13 -7.82 5.54 9.50
C ASP A 13 -8.79 6.32 8.57
N SER A 14 -9.93 5.70 8.22
CA SER A 14 -10.91 6.31 7.34
C SER A 14 -11.58 7.53 7.99
N ASN A 15 -11.56 7.64 9.33
CA ASN A 15 -12.34 8.60 10.12
C ASN A 15 -13.84 8.58 9.77
N GLU A 16 -14.30 7.50 9.17
CA GLU A 16 -15.63 7.28 8.62
C GLU A 16 -15.96 5.79 8.79
N ALA A 17 -17.25 5.47 8.99
CA ALA A 17 -17.70 4.10 9.18
C ALA A 17 -17.33 3.21 7.99
N LEU A 18 -16.83 2.00 8.28
CA LEU A 18 -16.49 1.05 7.24
C LEU A 18 -17.76 0.44 6.65
N THR A 19 -17.98 0.67 5.36
CA THR A 19 -19.06 0.05 4.59
C THR A 19 -18.50 -0.72 3.40
N PRO A 20 -19.21 -1.77 2.91
CA PRO A 20 -18.91 -2.44 1.66
C PRO A 20 -18.65 -1.47 0.49
N GLU A 21 -19.50 -0.46 0.35
CA GLU A 21 -19.42 0.54 -0.71
C GLU A 21 -18.16 1.41 -0.59
N ASN A 22 -17.84 1.91 0.60
CA ASN A 22 -16.65 2.74 0.82
C ASN A 22 -15.35 1.94 0.58
N ALA A 23 -15.30 0.69 1.05
CA ALA A 23 -14.16 -0.21 0.81
C ALA A 23 -13.95 -0.47 -0.69
N LEU A 24 -15.03 -0.70 -1.44
CA LEU A 24 -14.97 -0.88 -2.89
C LEU A 24 -14.53 0.38 -3.64
N LEU A 25 -15.01 1.56 -3.23
CA LEU A 25 -14.59 2.82 -3.82
C LEU A 25 -13.10 3.10 -3.57
N ASP A 26 -12.60 2.81 -2.37
CA ASP A 26 -11.19 2.94 -2.02
C ASP A 26 -10.31 2.04 -2.91
N LEU A 27 -10.72 0.78 -3.08
CA LEU A 27 -10.08 -0.18 -3.98
C LEU A 27 -10.14 0.24 -5.45
N TYR A 28 -11.28 0.75 -5.92
CA TYR A 28 -11.43 1.22 -7.30
C TYR A 28 -10.42 2.34 -7.63
N GLN A 29 -10.27 3.30 -6.73
CA GLN A 29 -9.31 4.41 -6.92
C GLN A 29 -7.86 3.91 -7.01
N ILE A 30 -7.45 2.99 -6.14
CA ILE A 30 -6.10 2.39 -6.19
C ILE A 30 -5.90 1.62 -7.50
N THR A 31 -6.84 0.74 -7.85
CA THR A 31 -6.73 -0.13 -9.01
C THR A 31 -6.72 0.64 -10.33
N CYS A 32 -7.47 1.74 -10.45
CA CYS A 32 -7.37 2.66 -11.57
C CYS A 32 -5.97 3.25 -11.76
N LYS A 33 -5.23 3.51 -10.68
CA LYS A 33 -3.85 4.03 -10.75
C LYS A 33 -2.87 2.91 -11.12
N ILE A 34 -3.03 1.71 -10.56
CA ILE A 34 -2.21 0.55 -10.93
C ILE A 34 -2.39 0.20 -12.42
N ASN A 35 -3.61 0.31 -12.96
CA ASN A 35 -3.87 0.08 -14.39
C ASN A 35 -3.16 1.09 -15.32
N LYS A 36 -2.82 2.29 -14.83
CA LYS A 36 -2.02 3.27 -15.59
C LYS A 36 -0.53 2.96 -15.53
N LEU A 37 -0.07 2.44 -14.39
CA LEU A 37 1.32 2.07 -14.14
C LEU A 37 1.72 0.77 -14.85
N THR A 38 0.76 -0.14 -15.04
CA THR A 38 1.02 -1.47 -15.60
C THR A 38 0.49 -1.58 -17.02
N THR A 39 1.15 -2.38 -17.87
CA THR A 39 0.69 -2.58 -19.25
C THR A 39 -0.48 -3.57 -19.36
N ARG A 40 -1.00 -4.05 -18.23
CA ARG A 40 -2.11 -5.01 -18.18
C ARG A 40 -3.42 -4.25 -18.32
N LYS A 41 -4.22 -4.67 -19.32
CA LYS A 41 -5.56 -4.13 -19.57
C LYS A 41 -6.68 -5.04 -19.05
N SER A 42 -6.33 -6.05 -18.27
CA SER A 42 -7.30 -6.92 -17.63
C SER A 42 -8.06 -6.15 -16.54
N GLY A 43 -9.35 -6.46 -16.40
CA GLY A 43 -10.12 -6.00 -15.25
C GLY A 43 -9.56 -6.55 -13.94
N TRP A 44 -10.05 -6.04 -12.81
CA TRP A 44 -9.72 -6.58 -11.49
C TRP A 44 -10.79 -7.56 -11.07
N TYR A 45 -10.41 -8.77 -10.68
CA TYR A 45 -11.34 -9.85 -10.41
C TYR A 45 -11.29 -10.23 -8.94
N LEU A 46 -12.47 -10.50 -8.38
CA LEU A 46 -12.60 -11.16 -7.09
C LEU A 46 -12.17 -12.64 -7.20
N PRO A 47 -11.80 -13.29 -6.08
CA PRO A 47 -11.37 -14.68 -6.10
C PRO A 47 -12.49 -15.56 -6.67
N GLY A 48 -12.10 -16.58 -7.41
CA GLY A 48 -13.02 -17.56 -7.99
C GLY A 48 -12.32 -18.90 -8.11
N TYR A 49 -13.09 -19.98 -8.02
CA TYR A 49 -12.55 -21.34 -8.02
C TYR A 49 -12.06 -21.73 -9.42
N THR A 50 -12.70 -21.22 -10.47
CA THR A 50 -12.31 -21.45 -11.88
C THR A 50 -11.93 -20.16 -12.60
N GLN A 51 -11.20 -20.31 -13.73
CA GLN A 51 -10.84 -19.18 -14.59
C GLN A 51 -12.08 -18.54 -15.24
N GLU A 52 -13.09 -19.34 -15.61
CA GLU A 52 -14.35 -18.83 -16.17
C GLU A 52 -15.17 -18.04 -15.14
N GLU A 53 -15.19 -18.46 -13.88
CA GLU A 53 -15.82 -17.70 -12.80
C GLU A 53 -15.09 -16.37 -12.57
N ARG A 54 -13.76 -16.37 -12.50
CA ARG A 54 -13.00 -15.13 -12.28
C ARG A 54 -13.27 -14.09 -13.36
N LEU A 55 -13.32 -14.48 -14.64
CA LEU A 55 -13.62 -13.55 -15.73
C LEU A 55 -15.03 -12.95 -15.67
N LYS A 56 -15.98 -13.65 -15.03
CA LYS A 56 -17.33 -13.14 -14.75
C LYS A 56 -17.38 -12.28 -13.49
N ASN A 57 -16.42 -12.45 -12.58
CA ASN A 57 -16.31 -11.77 -11.29
C ASN A 57 -15.52 -10.46 -11.38
N ASN A 58 -15.68 -9.71 -12.48
CA ASN A 58 -15.03 -8.41 -12.63
C ASN A 58 -15.58 -7.45 -11.58
N ALA A 59 -14.68 -6.92 -10.75
CA ALA A 59 -15.01 -6.04 -9.65
C ALA A 59 -15.37 -4.62 -10.12
N PHE A 60 -14.79 -4.19 -11.25
CA PHE A 60 -14.92 -2.82 -11.74
C PHE A 60 -15.22 -2.74 -13.23
N ASP A 61 -16.10 -1.81 -13.60
CA ASP A 61 -16.35 -1.41 -14.99
C ASP A 61 -16.06 0.09 -15.20
N GLU A 62 -16.47 0.63 -16.34
CA GLU A 62 -16.28 2.04 -16.71
C GLU A 62 -16.99 3.04 -15.78
N ASN A 63 -17.98 2.58 -15.01
CA ASN A 63 -18.76 3.39 -14.07
C ASN A 63 -18.35 3.18 -12.60
N GLY A 64 -17.41 2.27 -12.31
CA GLY A 64 -16.93 1.99 -10.95
C GLY A 64 -17.20 0.54 -10.50
N PRO A 65 -17.45 0.31 -9.19
CA PRO A 65 -17.79 -1.01 -8.66
C PRO A 65 -19.01 -1.64 -9.34
N THR A 66 -18.88 -2.90 -9.76
CA THR A 66 -19.99 -3.64 -10.36
C THR A 66 -21.00 -4.05 -9.30
N LYS A 67 -22.25 -4.28 -9.71
CA LYS A 67 -23.29 -4.82 -8.81
C LYS A 67 -22.87 -6.14 -8.15
N TYR A 68 -22.20 -7.00 -8.92
CA TYR A 68 -21.64 -8.25 -8.42
C TYR A 68 -20.66 -8.01 -7.27
N ALA A 69 -19.71 -7.07 -7.44
CA ALA A 69 -18.72 -6.76 -6.40
C ALA A 69 -19.38 -6.22 -5.13
N ILE A 70 -20.39 -5.36 -5.27
CA ILE A 70 -21.14 -4.80 -4.14
C ILE A 70 -21.84 -5.91 -3.35
N GLU A 71 -22.50 -6.85 -4.04
CA GLU A 71 -23.16 -7.98 -3.39
C GLU A 71 -22.16 -8.90 -2.67
N ASP A 72 -21.02 -9.20 -3.31
CA ASP A 72 -19.94 -10.01 -2.72
C ASP A 72 -19.30 -9.36 -1.48
N PHE A 73 -19.11 -8.04 -1.47
CA PHE A 73 -18.61 -7.34 -0.28
C PHE A 73 -19.63 -7.34 0.86
N LYS A 74 -20.92 -7.16 0.55
CA LYS A 74 -22.01 -7.22 1.54
C LYS A 74 -22.12 -8.59 2.19
N GLU A 75 -21.99 -9.67 1.42
CA GLU A 75 -22.10 -11.03 1.94
C GLU A 75 -21.00 -11.36 2.97
N THR A 76 -19.79 -10.83 2.79
CA THR A 76 -18.66 -11.09 3.69
C THR A 76 -18.45 -10.03 4.77
N TYR A 77 -19.23 -8.96 4.75
CA TYR A 77 -19.14 -7.91 5.77
C TYR A 77 -19.73 -8.41 7.08
N ASP A 78 -18.93 -8.39 8.14
CA ASP A 78 -19.45 -8.68 9.48
C ASP A 78 -19.97 -7.40 10.12
N GLU A 79 -21.28 -7.22 10.14
CA GLU A 79 -21.95 -6.07 10.78
C GLU A 79 -21.66 -5.98 12.30
N ASN A 80 -21.38 -7.11 12.95
CA ASN A 80 -21.13 -7.13 14.38
C ASN A 80 -19.77 -6.53 14.72
N SER A 81 -18.73 -6.86 13.95
CA SER A 81 -17.37 -6.35 14.15
C SER A 81 -17.03 -5.14 13.27
N GLY A 82 -17.84 -4.85 12.24
CA GLY A 82 -17.52 -3.84 11.23
C GLY A 82 -16.24 -4.21 10.46
N PHE A 83 -16.11 -5.49 10.09
CA PHE A 83 -14.88 -6.05 9.50
C PHE A 83 -15.09 -6.48 8.04
N ILE A 84 -14.11 -6.17 7.19
CA ILE A 84 -14.04 -6.60 5.77
C ILE A 84 -12.64 -7.12 5.49
N VAL A 85 -12.55 -8.29 4.85
CA VAL A 85 -11.31 -8.76 4.20
C VAL A 85 -11.62 -9.19 2.78
N LYS A 86 -10.95 -8.58 1.80
CA LYS A 86 -11.13 -8.88 0.38
C LYS A 86 -9.82 -8.84 -0.38
N SER A 87 -9.65 -9.78 -1.30
CA SER A 87 -8.54 -9.76 -2.24
C SER A 87 -9.05 -9.59 -3.66
N LEU A 88 -8.29 -8.89 -4.50
CA LEU A 88 -8.54 -8.80 -5.93
C LEU A 88 -7.23 -9.07 -6.69
N SER A 89 -7.36 -9.54 -7.92
CA SER A 89 -6.22 -9.69 -8.84
C SER A 89 -6.57 -9.31 -10.26
N ASP A 90 -5.59 -8.81 -11.01
CA ASP A 90 -5.78 -8.44 -12.42
C ASP A 90 -5.49 -9.59 -13.40
N GLY A 91 -5.38 -10.83 -12.91
CA GLY A 91 -4.98 -11.96 -13.75
C GLY A 91 -4.92 -13.27 -12.99
N VAL A 92 -4.66 -14.35 -13.71
CA VAL A 92 -4.59 -15.72 -13.16
C VAL A 92 -3.19 -16.34 -13.22
N ASP A 93 -2.24 -15.62 -13.80
CA ASP A 93 -0.84 -16.04 -13.89
C ASP A 93 -0.03 -15.55 -12.68
N GLU A 94 1.17 -16.12 -12.51
CA GLU A 94 2.10 -15.81 -11.40
C GLU A 94 2.59 -14.35 -11.37
N ASN A 95 2.41 -13.61 -12.46
CA ASN A 95 2.81 -12.22 -12.61
C ASN A 95 1.59 -11.28 -12.54
N ASN A 96 0.45 -11.75 -12.00
CA ASN A 96 -0.70 -10.88 -11.75
C ASN A 96 -0.39 -9.87 -10.64
N ASN A 97 -0.98 -8.69 -10.76
CA ASN A 97 -1.05 -7.74 -9.68
C ASN A 97 -2.15 -8.19 -8.72
N SER A 98 -1.94 -7.94 -7.43
CA SER A 98 -2.93 -8.28 -6.41
C SER A 98 -3.02 -7.20 -5.35
N ILE A 99 -4.22 -7.10 -4.77
CA ILE A 99 -4.50 -6.21 -3.65
C ILE A 99 -5.28 -7.00 -2.61
N LEU A 100 -4.89 -6.86 -1.34
CA LEU A 100 -5.59 -7.37 -0.18
C LEU A 100 -6.01 -6.17 0.66
N TYR A 101 -7.31 -5.98 0.81
CA TYR A 101 -7.92 -4.98 1.67
C TYR A 101 -8.40 -5.64 2.95
N MET A 102 -8.05 -5.04 4.09
CA MET A 102 -8.55 -5.41 5.40
C MET A 102 -8.97 -4.14 6.13
N GLY A 103 -10.25 -4.03 6.48
CA GLY A 103 -10.79 -2.90 7.23
C GLY A 103 -11.50 -3.40 8.49
N GLU A 104 -11.39 -2.65 9.58
CA GLU A 104 -12.08 -2.93 10.85
C GLU A 104 -12.50 -1.62 11.53
N ASP A 105 -13.81 -1.40 11.71
CA ASP A 105 -14.36 -0.18 12.35
C ASP A 105 -14.34 -0.26 13.88
N LYS A 106 -14.63 -1.44 14.47
CA LYS A 106 -14.75 -1.60 15.92
C LYS A 106 -13.47 -2.15 16.56
N ILE A 107 -12.43 -1.34 16.67
CA ILE A 107 -11.24 -1.73 17.44
C ILE A 107 -11.61 -1.82 18.92
N HIS A 108 -11.93 -3.03 19.42
CA HIS A 108 -12.36 -3.27 20.81
C HIS A 108 -11.29 -2.91 21.87
N VAL A 109 -10.10 -2.51 21.44
CA VAL A 109 -8.91 -2.32 22.27
C VAL A 109 -8.51 -0.85 22.41
N ASN A 110 -8.99 0.07 21.56
CA ASN A 110 -8.61 1.48 21.62
C ASN A 110 -9.76 2.43 21.21
N PRO A 111 -10.41 3.14 22.15
CA PRO A 111 -11.59 3.97 21.88
C PRO A 111 -11.32 5.27 21.09
N VAL A 112 -10.08 5.53 20.67
CA VAL A 112 -9.69 6.77 19.95
C VAL A 112 -9.53 6.57 18.43
N ARG A 113 -9.59 5.34 17.92
CA ARG A 113 -9.43 5.04 16.48
C ARG A 113 -10.76 4.59 15.88
N LEU A 114 -11.18 5.26 14.80
CA LEU A 114 -12.42 4.97 14.07
C LEU A 114 -12.07 4.30 12.74
N GLY A 115 -11.59 3.05 12.80
CA GLY A 115 -11.23 2.31 11.60
C GLY A 115 -9.74 2.05 11.45
N LYS A 116 -9.34 0.79 11.37
CA LYS A 116 -8.01 0.39 10.90
C LYS A 116 -8.15 -0.22 9.52
N THR A 117 -7.66 0.49 8.49
CA THR A 117 -7.57 -0.06 7.14
C THR A 117 -6.12 -0.38 6.81
N ASN A 118 -5.87 -1.64 6.45
CA ASN A 118 -4.60 -2.15 5.93
C ASN A 118 -4.81 -2.65 4.52
N ILE A 119 -4.06 -2.09 3.58
CA ILE A 119 -4.07 -2.48 2.18
C ILE A 119 -2.69 -2.98 1.81
N SER A 120 -2.60 -4.23 1.39
CA SER A 120 -1.38 -4.84 0.87
C SER A 120 -1.48 -5.02 -0.64
N ILE A 121 -0.59 -4.39 -1.39
CA ILE A 121 -0.57 -4.38 -2.85
C ILE A 121 0.71 -5.09 -3.31
N SER A 122 0.59 -6.01 -4.25
CA SER A 122 1.73 -6.60 -4.96
C SER A 122 1.63 -6.23 -6.43
N ILE A 123 2.65 -5.55 -6.96
CA ILE A 123 2.69 -5.05 -8.33
C ILE A 123 3.91 -5.60 -9.05
N ASN A 124 3.69 -6.11 -10.26
CA ASN A 124 4.72 -6.56 -11.19
C ASN A 124 4.95 -5.49 -12.25
N LEU A 125 6.13 -4.87 -12.21
CA LEU A 125 6.50 -3.81 -13.14
C LEU A 125 7.51 -4.33 -14.16
N ASP A 126 7.29 -4.01 -15.42
CA ASP A 126 8.22 -4.27 -16.50
C ASP A 126 9.47 -3.42 -16.31
N LYS A 127 10.62 -4.05 -16.00
CA LYS A 127 11.87 -3.34 -15.72
C LYS A 127 12.31 -2.45 -16.89
N ASP A 128 12.03 -2.85 -18.12
CA ASP A 128 12.47 -2.12 -19.31
C ASP A 128 11.60 -0.89 -19.60
N LYS A 129 10.40 -0.82 -19.00
CA LYS A 129 9.47 0.32 -19.12
C LYS A 129 9.30 1.08 -17.80
N PHE A 130 9.97 0.64 -16.74
CA PHE A 130 9.84 1.20 -15.41
C PHE A 130 10.34 2.64 -15.39
N ASN A 131 9.49 3.54 -14.91
CA ASN A 131 9.85 4.90 -14.57
C ASN A 131 9.60 5.12 -13.07
N PHE A 132 10.63 5.60 -12.39
CA PHE A 132 10.57 5.88 -10.96
C PHE A 132 9.45 6.87 -10.60
N GLN A 133 9.22 7.87 -11.48
CA GLN A 133 8.19 8.89 -11.26
C GLN A 133 6.79 8.29 -11.22
N ASP A 134 6.52 7.21 -11.95
CA ASP A 134 5.18 6.60 -11.99
C ASP A 134 4.81 5.98 -10.63
N ILE A 135 5.80 5.47 -9.88
CA ILE A 135 5.60 5.01 -8.50
C ILE A 135 5.36 6.18 -7.57
N ILE A 136 6.14 7.26 -7.70
CA ILE A 136 5.93 8.48 -6.90
C ILE A 136 4.52 9.02 -7.11
N GLU A 137 4.05 9.10 -8.36
CA GLU A 137 2.69 9.52 -8.66
C GLU A 137 1.64 8.58 -8.03
N LEU A 138 1.82 7.26 -8.11
CA LEU A 138 0.93 6.29 -7.43
C LEU A 138 0.85 6.56 -5.92
N LEU A 139 2.00 6.80 -5.28
CA LEU A 139 2.09 7.05 -3.84
C LEU A 139 1.46 8.39 -3.47
N GLU A 140 1.78 9.48 -4.17
CA GLU A 140 1.19 10.81 -3.99
C GLU A 140 -0.34 10.78 -4.11
N ASN A 141 -0.86 10.09 -5.14
CA ASN A 141 -2.30 9.93 -5.31
C ASN A 141 -2.92 9.09 -4.18
N SER A 142 -2.19 8.12 -3.63
CA SER A 142 -2.67 7.31 -2.52
C SER A 142 -2.64 8.07 -1.19
N ILE A 143 -1.69 9.00 -1.03
CA ILE A 143 -1.55 9.83 0.17
C ILE A 143 -2.61 10.93 0.20
N SER A 144 -2.78 11.66 -0.89
CA SER A 144 -3.65 12.85 -0.98
C SER A 144 -5.15 12.58 -0.78
N ILE A 145 -5.59 11.33 -0.83
CA ILE A 145 -7.00 10.94 -0.63
C ILE A 145 -7.27 10.34 0.75
N ARG A 146 -6.25 10.23 1.62
CA ARG A 146 -6.37 9.60 2.95
C ARG A 146 -5.92 10.54 4.07
N ASN A 147 -6.40 10.28 5.27
CA ASN A 147 -6.02 11.03 6.47
C ASN A 147 -4.79 10.37 7.09
N SER A 148 -3.68 11.11 7.19
CA SER A 148 -2.43 10.68 7.83
C SER A 148 -2.04 9.21 7.58
N PRO A 149 -1.95 8.78 6.30
CA PRO A 149 -1.62 7.39 5.99
C PRO A 149 -0.16 7.08 6.31
N PHE A 150 0.15 5.80 6.50
CA PHE A 150 1.51 5.27 6.47
C PHE A 150 1.65 4.38 5.24
N ILE A 151 2.74 4.56 4.48
CA ILE A 151 2.99 3.73 3.30
C ILE A 151 4.40 3.17 3.36
N LEU A 152 4.53 1.85 3.24
CA LEU A 152 5.79 1.13 3.23
C LEU A 152 5.92 0.44 1.87
N VAL A 153 7.01 0.69 1.16
CA VAL A 153 7.29 0.12 -0.15
C VAL A 153 8.55 -0.72 -0.06
N ASP A 154 8.48 -1.98 -0.48
CA ASP A 154 9.66 -2.84 -0.63
C ASP A 154 9.65 -3.61 -1.95
N THR A 155 10.77 -4.27 -2.24
CA THR A 155 10.87 -5.24 -3.32
C THR A 155 11.16 -6.62 -2.75
N ARG A 156 10.59 -7.65 -3.37
CA ARG A 156 10.88 -9.06 -3.09
C ARG A 156 10.81 -9.46 -1.60
N GLY A 157 10.00 -8.74 -0.81
CA GLY A 157 9.73 -9.07 0.59
C GLY A 157 10.90 -8.76 1.52
N TYR A 158 11.45 -7.54 1.46
CA TYR A 158 12.45 -7.04 2.42
C TYR A 158 12.08 -7.38 3.88
N SER A 159 10.84 -7.06 4.28
CA SER A 159 10.33 -7.37 5.63
C SER A 159 10.10 -8.87 5.87
N LEU A 160 9.67 -9.61 4.84
CA LEU A 160 9.42 -11.06 4.91
C LEU A 160 10.72 -11.85 5.08
N LYS A 161 11.82 -11.36 4.50
CA LYS A 161 13.17 -11.92 4.66
C LYS A 161 13.92 -11.35 5.86
N GLN A 162 13.23 -10.61 6.74
CA GLN A 162 13.80 -10.06 7.99
C GLN A 162 15.04 -9.20 7.77
N LYS A 163 15.03 -8.36 6.73
CA LYS A 163 16.15 -7.45 6.41
C LYS A 163 16.10 -6.13 7.19
N GLN A 164 14.93 -5.78 7.72
CA GLN A 164 14.69 -4.62 8.60
C GLN A 164 15.40 -4.77 9.94
N VAL A 165 15.75 -3.63 10.55
CA VAL A 165 16.45 -3.57 11.84
C VAL A 165 15.50 -3.89 13.00
N PHE A 166 14.26 -3.41 12.93
CA PHE A 166 13.26 -3.52 14.00
C PHE A 166 12.06 -4.36 13.54
N PRO A 167 11.89 -5.60 14.03
CA PRO A 167 10.77 -6.46 13.63
C PRO A 167 9.38 -5.94 14.06
N ASP A 168 9.32 -5.11 15.09
CA ASP A 168 8.10 -4.58 15.72
C ASP A 168 7.71 -3.18 15.22
N ARG A 169 8.51 -2.55 14.37
CA ARG A 169 8.31 -1.18 13.86
C ARG A 169 8.11 -1.16 12.35
N VAL A 170 7.64 -0.01 11.85
CA VAL A 170 7.68 0.27 10.41
C VAL A 170 9.12 0.24 9.90
N TYR A 171 9.28 -0.03 8.61
CA TYR A 171 10.58 -0.20 7.96
C TYR A 171 10.72 0.73 6.76
N ALA A 172 11.96 1.06 6.39
CA ALA A 172 12.24 1.98 5.29
C ALA A 172 12.08 1.28 3.93
N GLY A 173 12.65 0.07 3.79
CA GLY A 173 12.62 -0.68 2.54
C GLY A 173 13.12 0.16 1.34
N TRP A 174 12.36 0.17 0.26
CA TRP A 174 12.61 1.07 -0.88
C TRP A 174 12.16 2.49 -0.58
N MET A 175 10.94 2.65 -0.05
CA MET A 175 10.38 3.95 0.31
C MET A 175 9.48 3.83 1.54
N LEU A 176 9.45 4.88 2.35
CA LEU A 176 8.61 5.00 3.53
C LEU A 176 7.96 6.38 3.58
N TYR A 177 6.64 6.42 3.61
CA TYR A 177 5.89 7.64 3.91
C TYR A 177 5.45 7.64 5.38
N LEU A 178 5.76 8.74 6.06
CA LEU A 178 5.27 9.03 7.40
C LEU A 178 4.44 10.33 7.38
N PRO A 179 3.30 10.38 8.10
CA PRO A 179 2.42 11.55 8.14
C PRO A 179 2.94 12.64 9.11
N ILE A 180 4.22 12.96 8.99
CA ILE A 180 4.97 13.99 9.71
C ILE A 180 5.96 14.67 8.76
N GLU A 181 6.18 15.97 8.92
CA GLU A 181 7.19 16.71 8.14
C GLU A 181 8.57 16.47 8.75
N ILE A 182 9.49 15.95 7.94
CA ILE A 182 10.87 15.65 8.33
C ILE A 182 11.80 16.58 7.55
N ASP A 183 12.66 17.30 8.27
CA ASP A 183 13.75 18.06 7.66
C ASP A 183 14.76 17.09 7.03
N PRO A 184 15.04 17.18 5.71
CA PRO A 184 15.99 16.28 5.05
C PRO A 184 17.38 16.25 5.69
N THR A 185 17.80 17.32 6.36
CA THR A 185 19.10 17.39 7.06
C THR A 185 19.19 16.43 8.26
N LEU A 186 18.06 16.00 8.81
CA LEU A 186 18.01 15.04 9.93
C LEU A 186 18.22 13.59 9.49
N VAL A 187 17.95 13.27 8.22
CA VAL A 187 18.07 11.92 7.66
C VAL A 187 18.95 11.96 6.41
N PRO A 188 20.24 12.34 6.54
CA PRO A 188 21.13 12.59 5.40
C PRO A 188 21.50 11.33 4.61
N MET A 189 21.21 10.14 5.15
CA MET A 189 21.37 8.85 4.48
C MET A 189 20.23 8.53 3.51
N ALA A 190 19.09 9.24 3.57
CA ALA A 190 18.05 9.11 2.56
C ALA A 190 18.56 9.69 1.22
N GLU A 191 18.21 9.06 0.11
CA GLU A 191 18.52 9.59 -1.22
C GLU A 191 17.78 10.91 -1.48
N GLU A 192 16.52 10.95 -1.05
CA GLU A 192 15.65 12.11 -1.18
C GLU A 192 14.52 12.01 -0.15
N ILE A 193 14.03 13.16 0.32
CA ILE A 193 12.82 13.27 1.12
C ILE A 193 11.88 14.24 0.42
N ILE A 194 10.71 13.76 0.01
CA ILE A 194 9.68 14.55 -0.68
C ILE A 194 8.58 14.89 0.32
N SER A 195 8.21 16.18 0.42
CA SER A 195 7.07 16.63 1.22
C SER A 195 5.77 16.39 0.43
N ILE A 196 4.86 15.58 0.98
CA ILE A 196 3.57 15.26 0.36
C ILE A 196 2.46 15.48 1.39
N SER A 197 1.46 16.28 1.03
CA SER A 197 0.29 16.55 1.87
C SER A 197 -0.77 15.44 1.76
N ASP A 198 -1.39 15.13 2.89
CA ASP A 198 -2.53 14.23 2.98
C ASP A 198 -3.86 14.91 2.59
N LYS A 199 -5.00 14.21 2.73
CA LYS A 199 -6.35 14.74 2.41
C LYS A 199 -6.71 16.04 3.13
N ASN A 200 -6.10 16.33 4.28
CA ASN A 200 -6.37 17.50 5.10
C ASN A 200 -5.26 18.56 4.99
N ASP A 201 -4.49 18.54 3.90
CA ASP A 201 -3.34 19.43 3.67
C ASP A 201 -2.23 19.30 4.73
N LYS A 202 -2.26 18.25 5.57
CA LYS A 202 -1.19 18.01 6.56
C LYS A 202 0.01 17.41 5.84
N LYS A 203 1.15 18.07 5.97
CA LYS A 203 2.40 17.60 5.38
C LYS A 203 2.91 16.34 6.05
N GLY A 204 3.29 15.37 5.23
CA GLY A 204 4.12 14.24 5.58
C GLY A 204 5.36 14.15 4.69
N SER A 205 6.19 13.15 4.95
CA SER A 205 7.48 12.97 4.26
C SER A 205 7.56 11.57 3.65
N LEU A 206 7.76 11.52 2.33
CA LEU A 206 8.13 10.32 1.60
C LEU A 206 9.66 10.24 1.56
N ILE A 207 10.20 9.29 2.30
CA ILE A 207 11.63 9.02 2.42
C ILE A 207 11.99 7.97 1.37
N ILE A 208 12.91 8.30 0.47
CA ILE A 208 13.38 7.42 -0.59
C ILE A 208 14.75 6.88 -0.21
N THR A 209 14.89 5.56 -0.10
CA THR A 209 16.18 4.93 0.20
C THR A 209 17.14 5.03 -0.98
N THR A 210 16.66 4.78 -2.20
CA THR A 210 17.46 4.88 -3.43
C THR A 210 16.54 5.13 -4.64
N LYS A 211 17.06 5.86 -5.63
CA LYS A 211 16.41 6.06 -6.94
C LYS A 211 16.63 4.88 -7.89
N ASP A 212 17.61 4.03 -7.61
CA ASP A 212 17.74 2.75 -8.28
C ASP A 212 16.62 1.79 -7.88
N ILE A 213 16.46 0.71 -8.64
CA ILE A 213 15.55 -0.36 -8.26
C ILE A 213 16.11 -1.03 -7.00
N PHE A 214 15.41 -0.87 -5.88
CA PHE A 214 15.81 -1.48 -4.62
C PHE A 214 15.94 -2.99 -4.75
N ASP A 215 17.01 -3.54 -4.18
CA ASP A 215 17.36 -4.94 -4.29
C ASP A 215 17.81 -5.46 -2.94
N ILE A 216 17.07 -6.45 -2.44
CA ILE A 216 17.30 -7.11 -1.15
C ILE A 216 18.53 -8.03 -1.14
N GLU A 217 19.15 -8.26 -2.29
CA GLU A 217 20.43 -8.95 -2.39
C GLU A 217 21.61 -7.96 -2.53
N ASN A 218 21.33 -6.66 -2.73
CA ASN A 218 22.34 -5.61 -2.69
C ASN A 218 22.53 -5.11 -1.25
N GLN A 219 23.70 -5.39 -0.66
CA GLN A 219 24.01 -5.01 0.71
C GLN A 219 24.04 -3.49 0.92
N GLU A 220 24.40 -2.70 -0.09
CA GLU A 220 24.39 -1.25 0.01
C GLU A 220 22.96 -0.71 0.17
N HIS A 221 22.02 -1.25 -0.62
CA HIS A 221 20.60 -0.90 -0.51
C HIS A 221 20.04 -1.26 0.88
N ILE A 222 20.37 -2.45 1.39
CA ILE A 222 19.95 -2.88 2.74
C ILE A 222 20.56 -1.98 3.81
N ASN A 223 21.87 -1.70 3.75
CA ASN A 223 22.55 -0.86 4.75
C ASN A 223 21.93 0.53 4.79
N LYS A 224 21.66 1.14 3.62
CA LYS A 224 21.03 2.45 3.54
C LYS A 224 19.61 2.47 4.13
N ALA A 225 18.79 1.46 3.84
CA ALA A 225 17.46 1.31 4.47
C ALA A 225 17.58 1.16 6.00
N ASN A 226 18.53 0.34 6.46
CA ASN A 226 18.75 0.10 7.88
C ASN A 226 19.25 1.36 8.61
N ASP A 227 20.13 2.14 8.00
CA ASP A 227 20.62 3.41 8.54
C ASP A 227 19.49 4.43 8.67
N ILE A 228 18.57 4.49 7.69
CA ILE A 228 17.35 5.30 7.77
C ILE A 228 16.49 4.83 8.95
N GLU A 229 16.24 3.54 9.10
CA GLU A 229 15.43 2.98 10.20
C GLU A 229 16.02 3.32 11.58
N ILE A 230 17.34 3.15 11.75
CA ILE A 230 18.05 3.48 12.99
C ILE A 230 17.93 4.98 13.28
N CYS A 231 18.16 5.83 12.27
CA CYS A 231 18.06 7.27 12.40
C CYS A 231 16.64 7.71 12.82
N LEU A 232 15.61 7.23 12.14
CA LEU A 232 14.22 7.56 12.46
C LEU A 232 13.82 7.09 13.87
N ARG A 233 14.33 5.94 14.31
CA ARG A 233 14.12 5.45 15.68
C ARG A 233 14.80 6.36 16.70
N ASP A 234 16.04 6.76 16.46
CA ASP A 234 16.82 7.62 17.37
C ASP A 234 16.22 9.03 17.48
N LEU A 235 15.56 9.49 16.41
CA LEU A 235 14.72 10.69 16.39
C LEU A 235 13.34 10.49 17.04
N HIS A 236 13.00 9.28 17.50
CA HIS A 236 11.71 8.89 18.08
C HIS A 236 10.50 9.05 17.15
N ILE A 237 10.73 8.96 15.84
CA ILE A 237 9.69 9.15 14.80
C ILE A 237 9.42 7.91 13.95
N LEU A 238 9.97 6.73 14.34
CA LEU A 238 9.69 5.45 13.70
C LEU A 238 8.61 4.68 14.48
N PRO A 239 7.33 4.64 14.06
CA PRO A 239 6.25 4.02 14.84
C PRO A 239 6.36 2.51 14.97
N LEU A 240 5.75 1.96 16.03
CA LEU A 240 5.47 0.54 16.17
C LEU A 240 4.39 0.11 15.17
N MET A 241 4.42 -1.14 14.72
CA MET A 241 3.36 -1.71 13.88
C MET A 241 2.00 -1.76 14.60
N THR A 242 2.00 -1.79 15.93
CA THR A 242 0.78 -1.71 16.77
C THR A 242 0.24 -0.28 16.89
N GLU A 243 1.03 0.73 16.54
CA GLU A 243 0.64 2.14 16.49
C GLU A 243 0.12 2.53 15.10
N LEU A 244 0.06 1.61 14.14
CA LEU A 244 -0.62 1.82 12.85
C LEU A 244 -2.10 1.51 12.94
#